data_AF-A0A959T807-F1
#
_entry.id   AF-A0A959T807-F1
#
_cell.length_a   1.000
_cell.length_b   1.000
_cell.length_c   1.000
_cell.angle_alpha   90.00
_cell.angle_beta   90.00
_cell.angle_gamma   90.00
#
_symmetry.space_group_name_H-M   'P 1'
#
loop_
_entity.id
_entity.type
_entity.pdbx_description
1 polymer ?
#
loop_
_entity_poly.entity_id
_entity_poly.type
_entity_poly.pdbx_seq_one_letter_code
_entity_poly.pdbx_strand_id
1 'polypeptide(L)'
;VERQWKERPGHDNKFHQGWVVTNTRFTSDAIAFGTCMGMELVSWDHPRHGSLRERVDASGLHPITCLSTLKRSEKERLLHDGVVLCTTLLDNAALLEAAGVKGNRAARILSEAKELTARIEQ
;
A
#
# COMPACT_ATOMS: atom_id res chain seq x y z
N VAL A 1 -23.17 -13.63 -3.86
CA VAL A 1 -21.80 -13.80 -3.35
C VAL A 1 -21.81 -14.33 -1.92
N GLU A 2 -22.33 -13.59 -0.93
CA GLU A 2 -22.33 -14.04 0.48
C GLU A 2 -23.03 -15.40 0.72
N ARG A 3 -24.20 -15.63 0.08
CA ARG A 3 -24.89 -16.93 0.15
C ARG A 3 -24.00 -18.10 -0.31
N GLN A 4 -23.24 -17.91 -1.39
CA GLN A 4 -22.33 -18.94 -1.90
C GLN A 4 -21.10 -19.16 -1.01
N TRP A 5 -20.68 -18.14 -0.25
CA TRP A 5 -19.55 -18.30 0.67
C TRP A 5 -19.94 -19.09 1.91
N LYS A 6 -21.17 -18.95 2.41
CA LYS A 6 -21.70 -19.75 3.52
C LYS A 6 -21.80 -21.24 3.17
N GLU A 7 -21.94 -21.59 1.90
CA GLU A 7 -21.96 -22.97 1.42
C GLU A 7 -20.56 -23.60 1.31
N ARG A 8 -19.48 -22.83 1.50
CA ARG A 8 -18.10 -23.36 1.43
C ARG A 8 -17.69 -23.96 2.77
N PRO A 9 -17.06 -25.16 2.79
CA PRO A 9 -16.56 -25.76 4.02
C PRO A 9 -15.64 -24.81 4.81
N GLY A 10 -15.92 -24.64 6.11
CA GLY A 10 -15.14 -23.77 7.00
C GLY A 10 -15.51 -22.29 6.97
N HIS A 11 -16.65 -21.94 6.37
CA HIS A 11 -17.19 -20.58 6.35
C HIS A 11 -18.45 -20.38 7.20
N ASP A 12 -19.01 -21.44 7.78
CA ASP A 12 -20.28 -21.41 8.55
C ASP A 12 -20.26 -20.41 9.72
N ASN A 13 -19.08 -20.16 10.31
CA ASN A 13 -18.87 -19.25 11.45
C ASN A 13 -18.01 -18.02 11.10
N LYS A 14 -17.85 -17.68 9.81
CA LYS A 14 -17.04 -16.53 9.37
C LYS A 14 -17.92 -15.34 9.02
N PHE A 15 -17.47 -14.15 9.41
CA PHE A 15 -18.07 -12.89 8.96
C PHE A 15 -17.54 -12.52 7.57
N HIS A 16 -18.43 -12.00 6.73
CA HIS A 16 -18.13 -11.60 5.36
C HIS A 16 -18.57 -10.15 5.14
N GLN A 17 -17.64 -9.31 4.69
CA GLN A 17 -17.92 -7.90 4.38
C GLN A 17 -17.31 -7.54 3.03
N GLY A 18 -18.05 -6.79 2.22
CA GLY A 18 -17.54 -6.23 0.97
C GLY A 18 -16.68 -5.01 1.24
N TRP A 19 -15.49 -4.96 0.66
CA TRP A 19 -14.59 -3.80 0.74
C TRP A 19 -14.27 -3.32 -0.67
N VAL A 20 -14.27 -1.99 -0.87
CA VAL A 20 -13.71 -1.36 -2.06
C VAL A 20 -12.60 -0.44 -1.61
N VAL A 21 -11.41 -0.71 -2.13
CA VAL A 21 -10.21 0.07 -1.83
C VAL A 21 -9.69 0.71 -3.11
N THR A 22 -9.43 2.01 -3.09
CA THR A 22 -8.86 2.75 -4.24
C THR A 22 -7.77 3.72 -3.78
N ASN A 23 -6.78 3.96 -4.64
CA ASN A 23 -5.73 4.97 -4.42
C ASN A 23 -6.16 6.37 -4.88
N THR A 24 -7.38 6.53 -5.38
CA THR A 24 -7.95 7.82 -5.79
C THR A 24 -9.02 8.29 -4.80
N ARG A 25 -10.18 8.76 -5.27
CA ARG A 25 -11.29 9.26 -4.46
C ARG A 25 -12.60 8.65 -4.94
N PHE A 26 -13.56 8.52 -4.04
CA PHE A 26 -14.93 8.16 -4.40
C PHE A 26 -15.77 9.41 -4.71
N THR A 27 -16.76 9.25 -5.60
CA THR A 27 -17.83 10.24 -5.73
C THR A 27 -18.79 10.13 -4.55
N SER A 28 -19.57 11.19 -4.29
CA SER A 28 -20.63 11.17 -3.27
C SER A 28 -21.60 10.01 -3.48
N ASP A 29 -21.95 9.74 -4.73
CA ASP A 29 -22.91 8.68 -5.10
C ASP A 29 -22.33 7.29 -4.82
N ALA A 30 -21.04 7.07 -5.09
CA ALA A 30 -20.37 5.83 -4.77
C ALA A 30 -20.29 5.61 -3.24
N ILE A 31 -20.05 6.68 -2.46
CA ILE A 31 -20.06 6.63 -1.00
C ILE A 31 -21.46 6.29 -0.47
N ALA A 32 -22.49 6.99 -0.97
CA ALA A 32 -23.87 6.78 -0.56
C ALA A 32 -24.34 5.36 -0.89
N PHE A 33 -24.05 4.89 -2.11
CA PHE A 33 -24.38 3.54 -2.54
C PHE A 33 -23.65 2.48 -1.71
N GLY A 34 -22.32 2.57 -1.59
CA GLY A 34 -21.54 1.57 -0.86
C GLY A 34 -21.93 1.50 0.62
N THR A 35 -22.14 2.65 1.27
CA THR A 35 -22.65 2.71 2.64
C THR A 35 -24.03 2.06 2.77
N CYS A 36 -24.96 2.37 1.84
CA CYS A 36 -26.30 1.79 1.81
C CYS A 36 -26.26 0.25 1.64
N MET A 37 -25.30 -0.25 0.87
CA MET A 37 -25.08 -1.68 0.64
C MET A 37 -24.26 -2.37 1.73
N GLY A 38 -23.86 -1.66 2.81
CA GLY A 38 -23.07 -2.21 3.90
C GLY A 38 -21.62 -2.54 3.53
N MET A 39 -21.06 -1.86 2.53
CA MET A 39 -19.68 -2.02 2.09
C MET A 39 -18.74 -1.06 2.83
N GLU A 40 -17.54 -1.53 3.13
CA GLU A 40 -16.45 -0.65 3.58
C GLU A 40 -15.79 0.00 2.38
N LEU A 41 -15.60 1.31 2.45
CA LEU A 41 -15.00 2.11 1.39
C LEU A 41 -13.74 2.76 1.93
N VAL A 42 -12.60 2.47 1.31
CA VAL A 42 -11.32 3.08 1.65
C VAL A 42 -10.73 3.71 0.40
N SER A 43 -10.56 5.03 0.39
CA SER A 43 -9.86 5.75 -0.69
C SER A 43 -8.60 6.41 -0.13
N TRP A 44 -7.90 7.17 -0.98
CA TRP A 44 -6.74 7.96 -0.56
C TRP A 44 -7.06 8.89 0.63
N ASP A 45 -8.29 9.40 0.68
CA ASP A 45 -8.75 10.45 1.58
C ASP A 45 -10.06 10.12 2.32
N HIS A 46 -10.62 8.92 2.11
CA HIS A 46 -11.84 8.45 2.75
C HIS A 46 -11.59 7.09 3.45
N PRO A 47 -12.23 6.83 4.60
CA PRO A 47 -12.96 7.78 5.44
C PRO A 47 -12.05 8.89 5.98
N ARG A 48 -12.64 9.98 6.50
CA ARG A 48 -11.88 11.13 7.02
C ARG A 48 -10.79 10.71 8.01
N HIS A 49 -11.07 9.66 8.80
CA HIS A 49 -10.11 9.01 9.69
C HIS A 49 -10.03 7.53 9.33
N GLY A 50 -8.82 7.00 9.18
CA GLY A 50 -8.57 5.65 8.67
C GLY A 50 -8.56 5.56 7.14
N SER A 51 -8.30 6.66 6.43
CA SER A 51 -8.07 6.66 4.98
C SER A 51 -6.86 5.80 4.60
N LEU A 52 -6.74 5.43 3.32
CA LEU A 52 -5.56 4.69 2.84
C LEU A 52 -4.27 5.44 3.13
N ARG A 53 -4.27 6.77 2.95
CA ARG A 53 -3.11 7.61 3.25
C ARG A 53 -2.73 7.54 4.72
N GLU A 54 -3.68 7.76 5.63
CA GLU A 54 -3.40 7.70 7.08
C GLU A 54 -2.88 6.32 7.49
N ARG A 55 -3.39 5.24 6.88
CA ARG A 55 -2.91 3.88 7.13
C ARG A 55 -1.46 3.70 6.66
N VAL A 56 -1.12 4.19 5.47
CA VAL A 56 0.26 4.13 4.94
C VAL A 56 1.20 4.94 5.83
N ASP A 57 0.82 6.17 6.18
CA ASP A 57 1.63 7.08 6.99
C ASP A 57 1.86 6.49 8.40
N ALA A 58 0.80 6.03 9.07
CA ALA A 58 0.88 5.49 10.44
C ALA A 58 1.66 4.17 10.53
N SER A 59 1.62 3.35 9.47
CA SER A 59 2.32 2.06 9.43
C SER A 59 3.75 2.17 8.90
N GLY A 60 4.11 3.29 8.25
CA GLY A 60 5.36 3.42 7.51
C GLY A 60 5.42 2.53 6.25
N LEU A 61 4.30 1.98 5.78
CA LEU A 61 4.24 1.07 4.62
C LEU A 61 4.23 1.82 3.29
N HIS A 62 5.21 2.69 3.10
CA HIS A 62 5.37 3.45 1.86
C HIS A 62 5.85 2.57 0.72
N PRO A 63 5.26 2.68 -0.49
CA PRO A 63 5.68 1.91 -1.64
C PRO A 63 6.94 2.50 -2.29
N ILE A 64 7.76 1.65 -2.90
CA ILE A 64 8.98 2.07 -3.62
C ILE A 64 8.70 3.00 -4.81
N THR A 65 7.45 3.03 -5.29
CA THR A 65 7.03 3.92 -6.37
C THR A 65 7.11 5.39 -5.98
N CYS A 66 7.05 5.72 -4.68
CA CYS A 66 7.22 7.07 -4.14
C CYS A 66 8.66 7.57 -4.18
N LEU A 67 9.67 6.68 -4.25
CA LEU A 67 11.09 7.06 -4.23
C LEU A 67 11.48 7.78 -5.54
N SER A 68 11.82 9.05 -5.45
CA SER A 68 12.25 9.88 -6.58
C SER A 68 13.68 9.57 -7.04
N THR A 69 14.50 9.02 -6.14
CA THR A 69 15.91 8.66 -6.40
C THR A 69 16.08 7.37 -7.22
N LEU A 70 15.02 6.55 -7.31
CA LEU A 70 14.94 5.38 -8.19
C LEU A 70 14.50 5.77 -9.60
N LYS A 71 15.22 5.26 -10.60
CA LYS A 71 14.81 5.34 -12.01
C LYS A 71 13.62 4.41 -12.25
N ARG A 72 12.84 4.72 -13.28
CA ARG A 72 11.70 3.89 -13.72
C ARG A 72 12.08 2.41 -13.90
N SER A 73 13.19 2.13 -14.59
CA SER A 73 13.63 0.74 -14.83
C SER A 73 14.17 0.03 -13.59
N GLU A 74 14.57 0.77 -12.55
CA GLU A 74 14.96 0.20 -11.25
C GLU A 74 13.71 -0.14 -10.44
N LYS A 75 12.68 0.74 -10.45
CA LYS A 75 11.36 0.46 -9.86
C LYS A 75 10.71 -0.76 -10.49
N GLU A 76 10.69 -0.83 -11.82
CA GLU A 76 10.09 -1.95 -12.56
C GLU A 76 10.76 -3.29 -12.21
N ARG A 77 12.09 -3.31 -12.07
CA ARG A 77 12.83 -4.51 -11.62
C ARG A 77 12.50 -4.91 -10.20
N LEU A 78 12.54 -3.97 -9.26
CA LEU A 78 12.19 -4.24 -7.87
C LEU A 78 10.76 -4.77 -7.73
N LEU A 79 9.79 -4.16 -8.43
CA LEU A 79 8.41 -4.63 -8.44
C LEU A 79 8.25 -6.02 -9.06
N HIS A 80 8.96 -6.30 -10.15
CA HIS A 80 8.99 -7.63 -10.77
C HIS A 80 9.51 -8.69 -9.79
N ASP A 81 10.48 -8.33 -8.96
CA ASP A 81 11.07 -9.21 -7.94
C ASP A 81 10.27 -9.23 -6.63
N GLY A 82 9.06 -8.64 -6.61
CA GLY A 82 8.15 -8.65 -5.46
C GLY A 82 8.50 -7.63 -4.37
N VAL A 83 9.46 -6.74 -4.59
CA VAL A 83 9.85 -5.70 -3.65
C VAL A 83 8.93 -4.49 -3.82
N VAL A 84 7.93 -4.38 -2.95
CA VAL A 84 6.91 -3.32 -3.02
C VAL A 84 7.16 -2.19 -2.02
N LEU A 85 7.72 -2.49 -0.84
CA LEU A 85 7.82 -1.55 0.28
C LEU A 85 9.21 -0.93 0.44
N CYS A 86 9.26 0.33 0.86
CA CYS A 86 10.49 1.01 1.24
C CYS A 86 11.19 0.31 2.41
N THR A 87 10.44 -0.21 3.38
CA THR A 87 10.99 -0.97 4.53
C THR A 87 11.76 -2.20 4.08
N THR A 88 11.31 -2.91 3.04
CA THR A 88 12.04 -4.04 2.46
C THR A 88 13.41 -3.66 1.93
N LEU A 89 13.55 -2.46 1.34
CA LEU A 89 14.86 -1.95 0.90
C LEU A 89 15.76 -1.56 2.07
N LEU A 90 15.18 -1.03 3.15
CA LEU A 90 15.92 -0.69 4.37
C LEU A 90 16.44 -1.95 5.09
N ASP A 91 15.64 -3.02 5.11
CA ASP A 91 16.00 -4.30 5.71
C ASP A 91 17.03 -5.06 4.86
N ASN A 92 16.99 -4.90 3.54
CA ASN A 92 17.91 -5.58 2.62
C ASN A 92 18.37 -4.66 1.47
N ALA A 93 19.44 -3.90 1.74
CA ALA A 93 20.05 -3.00 0.76
C ALA A 93 20.60 -3.70 -0.49
N ALA A 94 20.92 -5.01 -0.43
CA ALA A 94 21.45 -5.76 -1.58
C ALA A 94 20.42 -5.88 -2.73
N LEU A 95 19.13 -5.70 -2.44
CA LEU A 95 18.07 -5.64 -3.46
C LEU A 95 18.30 -4.48 -4.45
N LEU A 96 18.93 -3.39 -4.01
CA LEU A 96 19.26 -2.27 -4.88
C LEU A 96 20.34 -2.66 -5.91
N GLU A 97 21.32 -3.48 -5.50
CA GLU A 97 22.35 -3.97 -6.42
C GLU A 97 21.75 -4.91 -7.47
N ALA A 98 20.85 -5.81 -7.05
CA ALA A 98 20.10 -6.69 -7.95
C ALA A 98 19.24 -5.90 -8.96
N ALA A 99 18.67 -4.76 -8.53
CA ALA A 99 17.93 -3.84 -9.39
C ALA A 99 18.83 -3.00 -10.33
N GLY A 100 20.16 -3.11 -10.21
CA GLY A 100 21.14 -2.42 -11.05
C GLY A 100 21.59 -1.05 -10.53
N VAL A 101 21.29 -0.72 -9.26
CA VAL A 101 21.78 0.50 -8.61
C VAL A 101 23.27 0.33 -8.28
N LYS A 102 24.10 1.31 -8.68
CA LYS A 102 25.55 1.29 -8.47
C LYS A 102 26.06 2.53 -7.75
N GLY A 103 27.15 2.36 -7.00
CA GLY A 103 27.88 3.44 -6.32
C GLY A 103 27.06 4.15 -5.25
N ASN A 104 27.37 5.43 -5.01
CA ASN A 104 26.80 6.23 -3.91
C ASN A 104 25.28 6.48 -4.01
N ARG A 105 24.61 6.02 -5.08
CA ARG A 105 23.16 6.16 -5.23
C ARG A 105 22.38 5.31 -4.24
N ALA A 106 22.88 4.12 -3.88
CA ALA A 106 22.21 3.24 -2.92
C ALA A 106 21.99 3.95 -1.58
N ALA A 107 23.02 4.63 -1.05
CA ALA A 107 22.91 5.41 0.17
C ALA A 107 21.85 6.53 0.09
N ARG A 108 21.73 7.20 -1.06
CA ARG A 108 20.71 8.25 -1.27
C ARG A 108 19.29 7.68 -1.29
N ILE A 109 19.10 6.54 -1.98
CA ILE A 109 17.81 5.84 -2.04
C ILE A 109 17.39 5.38 -0.63
N LEU A 110 18.32 4.82 0.14
CA LEU A 110 18.04 4.38 1.51
C LEU A 110 17.76 5.56 2.44
N SER A 111 18.41 6.72 2.26
CA SER A 111 18.08 7.94 3.01
C SER A 111 16.66 8.39 2.74
N GLU A 112 16.27 8.51 1.47
CA GLU A 112 14.90 8.90 1.07
C GLU A 112 13.87 7.89 1.60
N ALA A 113 14.15 6.59 1.49
CA ALA A 113 13.28 5.53 2.03
C ALA A 113 13.12 5.64 3.55
N LYS A 114 14.20 5.96 4.27
CA LYS A 114 14.16 6.16 5.72
C LYS A 114 13.36 7.40 6.11
N GLU A 115 13.48 8.49 5.35
CA GLU A 115 12.73 9.73 5.60
C GLU A 115 11.22 9.51 5.40
N LEU A 116 10.80 8.78 4.36
CA LEU A 116 9.39 8.46 4.13
C LEU A 116 8.80 7.50 5.18
N THR A 117 9.62 6.59 5.70
CA THR A 117 9.17 5.57 6.68
C THR A 117 9.31 6.04 8.13
N ALA A 118 10.00 7.15 8.37
CA ALA A 118 10.06 7.77 9.68
C ALA A 118 8.65 8.18 10.11
N ARG A 119 8.22 7.69 11.28
CA ARG A 119 6.91 8.03 11.82
C ARG A 119 6.78 9.54 11.92
N ILE A 120 5.75 10.09 11.29
CA ILE A 120 5.29 11.43 11.60
C ILE A 120 4.64 11.32 12.98
N GLU A 121 5.37 11.63 14.04
CA GLU A 121 4.75 11.91 15.34
C GLU A 121 3.83 13.11 15.13
N GLN A 122 2.51 12.87 15.15
CA GLN A 122 1.48 13.90 15.21
C GLN A 122 0.96 14.00 16.64
#